data_AF-A0AAE0AIW0-F1
#
_entry.id   AF-A0AAE0AIW0-F1
#
_cell.length_a   1.000
_cell.length_b   1.000
_cell.length_c   1.000
_cell.angle_alpha   90.00
_cell.angle_beta   90.00
_cell.angle_gamma   90.00
#
_symmetry.space_group_name_H-M   'P 1'
#
loop_
_entity.id
_entity.type
_entity.pdbx_description
1 polymer ?
#
loop_
_entity_poly.entity_id
_entity_poly.type
_entity_poly.pdbx_seq_one_letter_code
_entity_poly.pdbx_strand_id
1 'polypeptide(L)'
;MENLMGLLRLHVLKGVNLAIRDVRSSDPYVVVRMGKQKLKTRVVKQNVNPEWNEDLTLSVADPSLPIILSVYDRDTFSLDDKMGDAEFHINPVSRSFKDAPARPP
;
A
#
# COMPACT_ATOMS: atom_id res chain seq x y z
N MET A 1 12.26 -16.10 -17.49
CA MET A 1 12.14 -16.44 -16.06
C MET A 1 12.11 -15.10 -15.32
N GLU A 2 11.00 -14.75 -14.67
CA GLU A 2 10.96 -13.52 -13.87
C GLU A 2 11.93 -13.67 -12.70
N ASN A 3 12.96 -12.82 -12.66
CA ASN A 3 14.00 -12.89 -11.64
C ASN A 3 13.47 -12.26 -10.34
N LEU A 4 13.02 -13.09 -9.40
CA LEU A 4 12.54 -12.64 -8.10
C LEU A 4 13.73 -12.26 -7.22
N MET A 5 13.86 -10.96 -6.88
CA MET A 5 14.89 -10.48 -5.97
C MET A 5 14.49 -10.60 -4.50
N GLY A 6 13.19 -10.61 -4.19
CA GLY A 6 12.71 -10.79 -2.82
C GLY A 6 11.22 -10.55 -2.64
N LEU A 7 10.76 -10.64 -1.39
CA LEU A 7 9.39 -10.33 -0.99
C LEU A 7 9.39 -9.09 -0.10
N LEU A 8 8.51 -8.13 -0.40
CA LEU A 8 8.29 -6.95 0.43
C LEU A 8 6.94 -7.08 1.12
N ARG A 9 6.96 -7.18 2.45
CA ARG A 9 5.74 -7.11 3.28
C ARG A 9 5.46 -5.66 3.65
N LEU A 10 4.30 -5.17 3.26
CA LEU A 10 3.77 -3.85 3.58
C LEU A 10 2.66 -4.01 4.63
N HIS A 11 2.92 -3.53 5.84
CA HIS A 11 1.94 -3.52 6.90
C HIS A 11 1.15 -2.20 6.88
N VAL A 12 -0.05 -2.22 6.32
CA VAL A 12 -0.92 -1.04 6.21
C VAL A 12 -1.69 -0.89 7.52
N LEU A 13 -1.22 0.02 8.37
CA LEU A 13 -1.77 0.25 9.71
C LEU A 13 -3.10 1.00 9.66
N LYS A 14 -3.07 2.30 9.37
CA LYS A 14 -4.22 3.19 9.47
C LYS A 14 -4.12 4.42 8.56
N GLY A 15 -5.27 5.02 8.29
CA GLY A 15 -5.39 6.35 7.70
C GLY A 15 -5.70 7.38 8.80
N VAL A 16 -5.28 8.62 8.59
CA VAL A 16 -5.51 9.71 9.54
C VAL A 16 -6.09 10.90 8.80
N ASN A 17 -7.27 11.37 9.23
CA ASN A 17 -7.99 12.52 8.67
C ASN A 17 -8.08 12.47 7.13
N LEU A 18 -8.55 11.33 6.60
CA LEU A 18 -8.78 11.18 5.18
C LEU A 18 -9.87 12.13 4.69
N ALA A 19 -9.84 12.44 3.40
CA ALA A 19 -10.87 13.27 2.77
C ALA A 19 -12.27 12.65 2.95
N ILE A 20 -13.28 13.48 3.12
CA ILE A 20 -14.68 13.04 3.06
C ILE A 20 -15.09 13.09 1.58
N ARG A 21 -15.50 11.95 1.02
CA ARG A 21 -16.01 11.83 -0.36
C ARG A 21 -17.49 11.46 -0.43
N ASP A 22 -18.07 10.90 0.64
CA ASP A 22 -19.53 10.83 0.82
C ASP A 22 -20.10 12.10 1.48
N VAL A 23 -21.40 12.07 1.81
CA VAL A 23 -22.13 13.15 2.50
C VAL A 23 -21.50 13.52 3.86
N ARG A 24 -20.98 12.54 4.61
CA ARG A 24 -20.44 12.76 5.98
C ARG A 24 -19.18 11.97 6.29
N SER A 25 -18.79 11.01 5.46
CA SER A 25 -17.66 10.12 5.71
C SER A 25 -17.08 9.60 4.38
N SER A 26 -16.26 8.57 4.45
CA SER A 26 -15.89 7.70 3.34
C SER A 26 -15.79 6.25 3.81
N ASP A 27 -15.78 5.32 2.86
CA ASP A 27 -15.49 3.89 2.94
C ASP A 27 -14.07 3.59 2.38
N PRO A 28 -12.99 4.03 3.04
CA PRO A 28 -11.66 4.00 2.44
C PRO A 28 -11.03 2.60 2.36
N TYR A 29 -10.30 2.37 1.27
CA TYR A 29 -9.36 1.27 1.10
C TYR A 29 -8.09 1.71 0.38
N VAL A 30 -7.00 0.97 0.59
CA VAL A 30 -5.70 1.27 0.00
C VAL A 30 -5.42 0.30 -1.14
N VAL A 31 -4.96 0.83 -2.26
CA VAL A 31 -4.43 0.08 -3.40
C VAL A 31 -2.92 0.29 -3.45
N VAL A 32 -2.18 -0.81 -3.43
CA VAL A 32 -0.72 -0.80 -3.61
C VAL A 32 -0.39 -1.30 -5.00
N ARG A 33 0.45 -0.59 -5.74
CA ARG A 33 0.95 -1.00 -7.06
C ARG A 33 2.46 -0.99 -7.12
N MET A 34 3.04 -1.98 -7.77
CA MET A 34 4.45 -2.03 -8.14
C MET A 34 4.60 -2.75 -9.48
N GLY A 35 4.94 -2.02 -10.53
CA GLY A 35 4.92 -2.53 -11.90
C GLY A 35 3.54 -3.07 -12.28
N LYS A 36 3.45 -4.38 -12.58
CA LYS A 36 2.20 -5.06 -12.92
C LYS A 36 1.41 -5.58 -11.71
N GLN A 37 2.01 -5.60 -10.53
CA GLN A 37 1.34 -6.08 -9.32
C GLN A 37 0.40 -5.02 -8.76
N LYS A 38 -0.79 -5.46 -8.37
CA LYS A 38 -1.81 -4.63 -7.72
C LYS A 38 -2.42 -5.42 -6.57
N LEU A 39 -2.27 -4.91 -5.36
CA LEU A 39 -2.89 -5.44 -4.15
C LEU A 39 -3.82 -4.39 -3.55
N LYS A 40 -4.78 -4.82 -2.74
CA LYS A 40 -5.71 -3.92 -2.07
C LYS A 40 -5.99 -4.42 -0.65
N THR A 41 -6.22 -3.49 0.26
CA THR A 41 -6.73 -3.81 1.60
C THR A 41 -8.23 -4.07 1.56
N ARG A 42 -8.76 -4.53 2.69
CA ARG A 42 -10.18 -4.42 3.02
C ARG A 42 -10.65 -2.97 3.01
N VAL A 43 -11.95 -2.81 2.82
CA VAL A 43 -12.67 -1.54 2.93
C VAL A 43 -13.12 -1.35 4.36
N VAL A 44 -12.89 -0.17 4.93
CA VAL A 44 -13.40 0.20 6.26
C VAL A 44 -14.53 1.18 6.03
N LYS A 45 -15.75 0.84 6.47
CA LYS A 45 -16.93 1.66 6.19
C LYS A 45 -17.05 2.86 7.12
N GLN A 46 -17.52 3.97 6.58
CA GLN A 46 -17.92 5.20 7.26
C GLN A 46 -16.88 5.67 8.29
N ASN A 47 -15.61 5.70 7.89
CA ASN A 47 -14.52 6.11 8.78
C ASN A 47 -13.37 6.78 8.03
N VAL A 48 -13.16 8.07 8.28
CA VAL A 48 -12.01 8.85 7.75
C VAL A 48 -10.71 8.67 8.55
N ASN A 49 -10.75 7.88 9.62
CA ASN A 49 -9.59 7.41 10.39
C ASN A 49 -9.58 5.87 10.44
N PRO A 50 -9.51 5.19 9.28
CA PRO A 50 -9.65 3.74 9.22
C PRO A 50 -8.44 3.03 9.81
N GLU A 51 -8.67 1.92 10.50
CA GLU A 51 -7.62 0.98 10.92
C GLU A 51 -7.70 -0.29 10.07
N TRP A 52 -6.79 -0.42 9.11
CA TRP A 52 -6.73 -1.59 8.24
C TRP A 52 -6.01 -2.74 8.94
N ASN A 53 -4.85 -2.46 9.56
CA ASN A 53 -3.96 -3.45 10.19
C ASN A 53 -3.77 -4.69 9.32
N GLU A 54 -3.43 -4.48 8.05
CA GLU A 54 -3.41 -5.53 7.02
C GLU A 54 -2.04 -5.64 6.35
N ASP A 55 -1.54 -6.87 6.23
CA ASP A 55 -0.28 -7.15 5.53
C ASP A 55 -0.54 -7.45 4.06
N LEU A 56 0.12 -6.69 3.18
CA LEU A 56 0.16 -6.92 1.74
C LEU A 56 1.59 -7.31 1.33
N THR A 57 1.75 -8.40 0.58
CA THR A 57 3.09 -8.90 0.18
C THR A 57 3.30 -8.78 -1.32
N LEU A 58 4.27 -7.97 -1.73
CA LEU A 58 4.69 -7.79 -3.12
C LEU A 58 5.93 -8.61 -3.45
N SER A 59 5.97 -9.17 -4.65
CA SER A 59 7.16 -9.81 -5.22
C SER A 59 8.06 -8.77 -5.89
N VAL A 60 9.25 -8.52 -5.37
CA VAL A 60 10.17 -7.54 -5.95
C VAL A 60 11.01 -8.21 -7.03
N ALA A 61 10.68 -7.94 -8.30
CA ALA A 61 11.49 -8.36 -9.45
C ALA A 61 12.49 -7.28 -9.89
N ASP A 62 12.07 -6.01 -9.81
CA ASP A 62 12.90 -4.85 -10.13
C ASP A 62 12.77 -3.80 -9.02
N PRO A 63 13.82 -3.59 -8.19
CA PRO A 63 13.79 -2.65 -7.07
C PRO A 63 13.85 -1.17 -7.51
N SER A 64 14.11 -0.90 -8.79
CA SER A 64 14.05 0.47 -9.34
C SER A 64 12.62 0.96 -9.49
N LEU A 65 11.65 0.05 -9.63
CA LEU A 65 10.24 0.40 -9.76
C LEU A 65 9.71 1.04 -8.47
N PRO A 66 8.96 2.16 -8.58
CA PRO A 66 8.33 2.76 -7.43
C PRO A 66 7.15 1.90 -6.94
N ILE A 67 6.85 2.06 -5.65
CA ILE A 67 5.62 1.58 -5.05
C ILE A 67 4.66 2.76 -4.96
N ILE A 68 3.49 2.60 -5.55
CA ILE A 68 2.42 3.60 -5.55
C ILE A 68 1.34 3.12 -4.59
N LEU A 69 1.07 3.93 -3.57
CA LEU A 69 -0.06 3.81 -2.66
C LEU A 69 -1.14 4.78 -3.12
N SER A 70 -2.35 4.28 -3.35
CA SER A 70 -3.51 5.12 -3.65
C SER A 70 -4.64 4.78 -2.69
N VAL A 71 -5.25 5.80 -2.10
CA VAL A 71 -6.43 5.65 -1.25
C VAL A 71 -7.66 5.95 -2.08
N TYR A 72 -8.68 5.09 -1.96
CA TYR A 72 -9.95 5.24 -2.66
C TYR A 72 -11.11 5.13 -1.67
N ASP A 73 -12.17 5.87 -1.94
CA ASP A 73 -13.46 5.71 -1.31
C ASP A 73 -14.27 4.69 -2.12
N ARG A 74 -14.84 3.68 -1.46
CA ARG A 74 -15.63 2.67 -2.15
C ARG A 74 -17.08 3.10 -2.25
N ASP A 75 -17.54 3.31 -3.48
CA ASP A 75 -18.94 3.55 -3.77
C ASP A 75 -19.65 2.29 -4.25
N THR A 76 -20.88 2.10 -3.79
CA THR A 76 -21.67 0.92 -4.21
C THR A 76 -22.33 1.13 -5.58
N PHE A 77 -22.60 2.38 -5.96
CA PHE A 77 -23.40 2.72 -7.15
C PHE A 77 -22.69 3.65 -8.14
N SER A 78 -21.46 4.07 -7.84
CA SER A 78 -20.60 4.92 -8.68
C SER A 78 -19.19 4.35 -8.79
N LEU A 79 -18.35 5.00 -9.59
CA LEU A 79 -16.91 4.73 -9.60
C LEU A 79 -16.30 5.19 -8.27
N ASP A 80 -15.41 4.37 -7.71
CA ASP A 80 -14.68 4.69 -6.49
C ASP A 80 -13.90 6.01 -6.61
N ASP A 81 -14.13 6.92 -5.67
CA ASP A 81 -13.51 8.24 -5.65
C ASP A 81 -12.06 8.18 -5.13
N LYS A 82 -11.13 8.83 -5.84
CA LYS A 82 -9.73 8.89 -5.40
C LYS A 82 -9.59 9.88 -4.24
N MET A 83 -9.00 9.41 -3.14
CA MET A 83 -8.80 10.19 -1.91
C MET A 83 -7.37 10.72 -1.75
N GLY A 84 -6.41 10.19 -2.52
CA GLY A 84 -5.02 10.64 -2.51
C GLY A 84 -4.09 9.55 -3.03
N ASP A 85 -2.84 9.91 -3.24
CA ASP A 85 -1.77 8.98 -3.58
C ASP A 85 -0.43 9.41 -2.98
N ALA A 86 0.45 8.43 -2.81
CA ALA A 86 1.81 8.59 -2.36
C ALA A 86 2.70 7.59 -3.12
N GLU A 87 3.94 7.99 -3.37
CA GLU A 87 4.93 7.18 -4.05
C GLU A 87 6.19 7.06 -3.19
N PHE A 88 6.77 5.86 -3.12
CA PHE A 88 8.05 5.63 -2.46
C PHE A 88 8.85 4.52 -3.15
N HIS A 89 10.17 4.61 -3.08
CA HIS A 89 11.08 3.60 -3.63
C HIS A 89 11.63 2.69 -2.54
N ILE A 90 11.98 1.46 -2.90
CA ILE A 90 12.60 0.48 -1.99
C ILE A 90 14.11 0.71 -1.88
N ASN A 91 14.74 1.38 -2.86
CA ASN A 91 16.18 1.60 -2.91
C ASN A 91 16.82 2.24 -1.65
N PRO A 92 16.17 3.20 -0.95
CA PRO A 92 16.68 3.70 0.33
C PRO A 92 16.69 2.61 1.42
N VAL A 93 15.71 1.69 1.39
CA VAL A 93 15.53 0.61 2.36
C VAL A 93 16.50 -0.55 2.08
N SER A 94 16.78 -0.87 0.81
CA SER A 94 17.65 -1.99 0.42
C SER A 94 19.12 -1.82 0.82
N ARG A 95 19.60 -0.57 0.98
CA ARG A 95 20.94 -0.31 1.52
C ARG A 95 21.08 -0.78 2.96
N SER A 96 20.06 -0.56 3.79
CA SER A 96 20.09 -0.95 5.22
C SER A 96 20.12 -2.47 5.44
N PHE A 97 19.65 -3.26 4.46
CA PHE A 97 19.70 -4.72 4.53
C PHE A 97 21.03 -5.33 4.05
N LYS A 98 21.79 -4.62 3.20
CA LYS A 98 23.15 -5.06 2.82
C LYS A 98 24.15 -4.89 3.96
N ASP A 99 23.90 -3.94 4.86
CA ASP A 99 24.74 -3.64 6.02
C ASP A 99 24.29 -4.37 7.30
N ALA A 100 23.22 -5.18 7.23
CA ALA A 100 22.78 -5.97 8.37
C ALA A 100 23.76 -7.14 8.58
N PRO A 101 24.38 -7.28 9.77
CA PRO A 101 25.26 -8.41 10.05
C PRO A 101 24.48 -9.71 9.85
N ALA A 102 25.12 -10.70 9.22
CA ALA A 102 24.55 -12.03 9.06
C ALA A 102 24.04 -12.52 10.42
N ARG A 103 22.75 -12.88 10.48
CA ARG A 103 22.14 -13.40 11.70
C ARG A 103 22.92 -14.68 12.09
N PRO A 104 23.50 -14.76 13.31
CA PRO A 104 24.17 -15.98 13.73
C PRO A 104 23.16 -17.15 13.79
N PRO A 105 23.66 -18.39 13.63
CA PRO A 105 22.84 -19.60 13.55
C PRO A 105 22.00 -19.85 14.81
#